data_AF-A0A935XRG2-F1
#
_entry.id   AF-A0A935XRG2-F1
#
_cell.length_a   1.000
_cell.length_b   1.000
_cell.length_c   1.000
_cell.angle_alpha   90.00
_cell.angle_beta   90.00
_cell.angle_gamma   90.00
#
_symmetry.space_group_name_H-M   'P 1'
#
loop_
_entity.id
_entity.type
_entity.pdbx_description
1 polymer ?
#
loop_
_entity_poly.entity_id
_entity_poly.type
_entity_poly.pdbx_seq_one_letter_code
_entity_poly.pdbx_strand_id
1 'polypeptide(L)'
;SRHGAALEGLYAGADAGRRRRTVIGVRVDAQFGPMLMFDLGGTAVELFRDVAFTQCPAAPERAQALVEGHARLAAAARLSRQPARRPRRADAGAGDAVRLCRRAGREPARDRDQPVHRSARGPRRLRRRRPDHPAPARGALKPQPHHPEETPMKRRTLLLSALAAAVSAQFTALPAHAQAYPNKTIRIVNPFGAGGGLDQLARNLAVKMSESMGQPVIVENRTGASGNIGADFVGKSPADGYTLLMGSSATHGINPALYGARLPFDPVRDFTAISVSVVQQHVLVVNVATQAGNVGELVALAKAQPGKLSFGSAGTGTSQGMSGELFKHMAGVNMTHVPYKGSAPAMTDLLGGQITMMFTDIPTAIPHIRAGKLRALGLTAAQPSPALPDVKPIAQQGLAGFDLKAWYGVMSPAGVPRPVAERLNAEISKALNAPDLRDKLMGMGMEPIALNLEQSEAYVKTEIARWAEVVKISGAKLD
;
A
#
# COMPACT_ATOMS: atom_id res chain seq x y z
N SER A 1 -3.01 -13.67 -49.45
CA SER A 1 -3.97 -14.78 -49.63
C SER A 1 -3.51 -15.97 -48.79
N ARG A 2 -4.46 -16.81 -48.35
CA ARG A 2 -4.37 -18.24 -47.93
C ARG A 2 -2.96 -18.89 -47.80
N HIS A 3 -2.59 -19.65 -46.76
CA HIS A 3 -3.35 -20.32 -45.68
C HIS A 3 -2.56 -20.33 -44.36
N GLY A 4 -3.27 -20.43 -43.23
CA GLY A 4 -2.72 -21.01 -42.00
C GLY A 4 -3.29 -22.43 -41.79
N ALA A 5 -2.61 -23.25 -40.99
CA ALA A 5 -3.08 -24.56 -40.58
C ALA A 5 -3.01 -24.68 -39.05
N ALA A 6 -4.18 -24.74 -38.41
CA ALA A 6 -4.32 -25.14 -37.01
C ALA A 6 -4.72 -26.61 -36.97
N LEU A 7 -4.17 -27.37 -36.03
CA LEU A 7 -4.53 -28.78 -35.81
C LEU A 7 -5.68 -28.84 -34.79
N GLU A 8 -6.89 -29.14 -35.25
CA GLU A 8 -7.98 -29.57 -34.37
C GLU A 8 -7.99 -31.09 -34.22
N GLY A 9 -7.96 -31.57 -32.97
CA GLY A 9 -8.14 -32.99 -32.64
C GLY A 9 -9.55 -33.25 -32.11
N LEU A 10 -10.42 -33.81 -32.96
CA LEU A 10 -11.77 -34.25 -32.57
C LEU A 10 -11.72 -35.64 -31.92
N TYR A 11 -12.06 -35.74 -30.63
CA TYR A 11 -12.46 -37.00 -30.01
C TYR A 11 -13.99 -37.09 -29.96
N ALA A 12 -14.56 -37.99 -30.76
CA ALA A 12 -15.99 -38.30 -30.77
C ALA A 12 -16.23 -39.66 -30.12
N GLY A 13 -16.75 -39.65 -28.88
CA GLY A 13 -17.35 -40.82 -28.25
C GLY A 13 -18.87 -40.70 -28.32
N ALA A 14 -19.54 -41.65 -28.97
CA ALA A 14 -20.99 -41.63 -29.13
C ALA A 14 -21.68 -42.51 -28.08
N ASP A 15 -22.62 -41.93 -27.32
CA ASP A 15 -23.81 -42.65 -26.86
C ASP A 15 -25.01 -41.68 -26.75
N ALA A 16 -26.23 -42.19 -26.84
CA ALA A 16 -27.41 -41.43 -27.22
C ALA A 16 -28.33 -41.05 -26.05
N GLY A 17 -28.53 -39.74 -25.80
CA GLY A 17 -29.52 -39.30 -24.81
C GLY A 17 -29.70 -37.79 -24.62
N ARG A 18 -30.61 -37.17 -25.38
CA ARG A 18 -31.24 -35.85 -25.13
C ARG A 18 -30.35 -34.59 -24.95
N ARG A 19 -30.18 -33.88 -26.08
CA ARG A 19 -30.20 -32.39 -26.25
C ARG A 19 -29.82 -31.50 -25.04
N ARG A 20 -28.61 -30.92 -25.10
CA ARG A 20 -28.36 -29.49 -25.36
C ARG A 20 -26.90 -29.32 -25.80
N ARG A 21 -26.63 -28.65 -26.93
CA ARG A 21 -25.26 -28.31 -27.36
C ARG A 21 -24.87 -26.96 -26.77
N THR A 22 -23.93 -26.96 -25.83
CA THR A 22 -23.20 -25.75 -25.44
C THR A 22 -21.87 -25.78 -26.16
N VAL A 23 -21.60 -24.80 -27.03
CA VAL A 23 -20.31 -24.68 -27.73
C VAL A 23 -19.33 -23.99 -26.78
N ILE A 24 -18.33 -24.74 -26.30
CA ILE A 24 -17.24 -24.18 -25.49
C ILE A 24 -16.11 -23.78 -26.43
N GLY A 25 -16.02 -22.48 -26.75
CA GLY A 25 -14.88 -21.91 -27.47
C GLY A 25 -13.73 -21.62 -26.52
N VAL A 26 -12.68 -22.43 -26.54
CA VAL A 26 -11.45 -22.16 -25.78
C VAL A 26 -10.55 -21.23 -26.60
N ARG A 27 -10.40 -19.98 -26.16
CA ARG A 27 -9.42 -19.04 -26.73
C ARG A 27 -8.17 -19.05 -25.87
N VAL A 28 -7.08 -19.65 -26.36
CA VAL A 28 -5.77 -19.62 -25.70
C VAL A 28 -5.08 -18.32 -26.10
N ASP A 29 -4.81 -17.45 -25.12
CA ASP A 29 -3.99 -16.25 -25.28
C ASP A 29 -2.69 -16.41 -24.49
N ALA A 30 -1.55 -16.10 -25.11
CA ALA A 30 -0.23 -16.55 -24.67
C ALA A 30 0.38 -15.74 -23.50
N GLN A 31 -0.42 -14.89 -22.83
CA GLN A 31 0.01 -14.07 -21.69
C GLN A 31 -0.76 -14.33 -20.39
N PHE A 32 -1.78 -15.19 -20.38
CA PHE A 32 -2.54 -15.53 -19.17
C PHE A 32 -2.75 -17.03 -19.03
N GLY A 33 -2.58 -17.55 -17.81
CA GLY A 33 -2.98 -18.91 -17.47
C GLY A 33 -4.50 -19.12 -17.63
N PRO A 34 -4.97 -20.38 -17.75
CA PRO A 34 -6.35 -20.66 -18.13
C PRO A 34 -7.37 -20.10 -17.14
N MET A 35 -8.16 -19.13 -17.59
CA MET A 35 -9.24 -18.51 -16.83
C MET A 35 -10.58 -19.15 -17.22
N LEU A 36 -11.11 -20.02 -16.34
CA LEU A 36 -12.43 -20.63 -16.52
C LEU A 36 -13.54 -19.65 -16.08
N MET A 37 -14.12 -18.96 -17.05
CA MET A 37 -15.34 -18.18 -16.87
C MET A 37 -16.57 -19.10 -16.86
N PHE A 38 -17.23 -19.24 -15.72
CA PHE A 38 -18.54 -19.87 -15.62
C PHE A 38 -19.62 -18.79 -15.50
N ASP A 39 -20.52 -18.74 -16.49
CA ASP A 39 -21.81 -18.06 -16.35
C ASP A 39 -22.80 -19.05 -15.70
N LEU A 40 -23.17 -18.79 -14.46
CA LEU A 40 -24.18 -19.53 -13.71
C LEU A 40 -25.10 -18.55 -12.98
N GLY A 41 -26.20 -18.21 -13.65
CA GLY A 41 -27.29 -17.48 -13.03
C GLY A 41 -27.99 -18.31 -11.94
N GLY A 42 -27.87 -17.86 -10.69
CA GLY A 42 -28.80 -18.17 -9.61
C GLY A 42 -28.40 -19.26 -8.61
N THR A 43 -28.48 -18.88 -7.32
CA THR A 43 -28.46 -19.73 -6.11
C THR A 43 -27.16 -20.47 -5.76
N ALA A 44 -26.73 -20.30 -4.50
CA ALA A 44 -25.49 -20.83 -3.96
C ALA A 44 -25.68 -22.19 -3.26
N VAL A 45 -24.65 -23.05 -3.32
CA VAL A 45 -24.24 -24.00 -2.28
C VAL A 45 -22.72 -24.19 -2.38
N GLU A 46 -21.99 -24.06 -1.26
CA GLU A 46 -20.57 -24.46 -1.17
C GLU A 46 -20.45 -25.99 -1.13
N LEU A 47 -19.45 -26.56 -1.82
CA LEU A 47 -18.91 -27.88 -1.49
C LEU A 47 -17.44 -28.00 -1.92
N PHE A 48 -16.54 -27.93 -0.94
CA PHE A 48 -15.12 -28.27 -1.12
C PHE A 48 -14.96 -29.77 -1.41
N ARG A 49 -14.12 -30.12 -2.39
CA ARG A 49 -13.36 -31.37 -2.36
C ARG A 49 -12.14 -31.35 -3.28
N ASP A 50 -10.97 -31.60 -2.68
CA ASP A 50 -9.73 -31.83 -3.41
C ASP A 50 -9.79 -33.10 -4.27
N VAL A 51 -9.28 -33.02 -5.49
CA VAL A 51 -8.71 -34.17 -6.22
C VAL A 51 -7.41 -33.72 -6.88
N ALA A 52 -6.29 -34.16 -6.33
CA ALA A 52 -4.99 -33.97 -6.96
C ALA A 52 -4.82 -34.91 -8.16
N PHE A 53 -4.34 -34.38 -9.29
CA PHE A 53 -3.87 -35.19 -10.43
C PHE A 53 -2.34 -35.18 -10.48
N THR A 54 -1.72 -36.18 -9.86
CA THR A 54 -0.33 -36.56 -10.12
C THR A 54 -0.27 -37.48 -11.33
N GLN A 55 0.42 -37.07 -12.40
CA GLN A 55 0.75 -37.96 -13.52
C GLN A 55 2.05 -38.71 -13.24
N CYS A 56 2.01 -40.04 -13.32
CA CYS A 56 3.17 -40.87 -13.64
C CYS A 56 2.68 -42.16 -14.34
N PRO A 57 3.29 -42.60 -15.46
CA PRO A 57 2.74 -43.70 -16.27
C PRO A 57 3.44 -45.05 -16.03
N ALA A 58 2.68 -46.15 -16.01
CA ALA A 58 2.99 -47.41 -16.71
C ALA A 58 2.05 -48.59 -16.35
N ALA A 59 1.31 -49.07 -17.36
CA ALA A 59 0.96 -50.47 -17.63
C ALA A 59 0.10 -51.31 -16.63
N PRO A 60 -0.58 -52.38 -17.10
CA PRO A 60 -1.82 -52.86 -16.47
C PRO A 60 -1.81 -54.33 -16.00
N GLU A 61 -2.73 -54.67 -15.08
CA GLU A 61 -3.58 -55.88 -15.07
C GLU A 61 -4.21 -56.11 -13.68
N ARG A 62 -5.54 -56.37 -13.64
CA ARG A 62 -6.32 -56.91 -12.49
C ARG A 62 -6.40 -55.98 -11.25
N ALA A 63 -7.52 -55.82 -10.54
CA ALA A 63 -8.81 -56.50 -10.63
C ALA A 63 -9.97 -55.54 -10.29
N GLN A 64 -11.15 -55.82 -10.86
CA GLN A 64 -12.43 -55.33 -10.33
C GLN A 64 -12.84 -56.22 -9.14
N ALA A 65 -13.16 -55.64 -7.98
CA ALA A 65 -14.03 -56.25 -6.97
C ALA A 65 -14.45 -55.23 -5.88
N LEU A 66 -15.77 -55.05 -5.70
CA LEU A 66 -16.52 -54.60 -4.51
C LEU A 66 -15.94 -53.42 -3.67
N VAL A 67 -16.63 -52.30 -3.40
CA VAL A 67 -18.08 -51.99 -3.33
C VAL A 67 -18.88 -52.94 -2.44
N GLU A 68 -18.90 -52.63 -1.13
CA GLU A 68 -19.95 -52.82 -0.10
C GLU A 68 -19.29 -52.74 1.30
N GLY A 69 -19.83 -52.09 2.34
CA GLY A 69 -21.04 -51.27 2.45
C GLY A 69 -21.03 -50.39 3.73
N HIS A 70 -21.98 -49.47 3.85
CA HIS A 70 -22.11 -48.55 5.00
C HIS A 70 -22.99 -49.12 6.14
N ALA A 71 -22.53 -49.01 7.40
CA ALA A 71 -23.38 -48.82 8.60
C ALA A 71 -22.49 -48.24 9.73
N ARG A 72 -22.65 -47.00 10.22
CA ARG A 72 -23.75 -46.36 10.99
C ARG A 72 -23.70 -46.59 12.51
N LEU A 73 -23.58 -45.43 13.18
CA LEU A 73 -24.14 -45.04 14.48
C LEU A 73 -23.43 -45.44 15.79
N ALA A 74 -23.49 -44.46 16.71
CA ALA A 74 -22.94 -44.51 18.05
C ALA A 74 -24.03 -44.84 19.08
N ALA A 75 -23.66 -45.55 20.16
CA ALA A 75 -24.13 -45.30 21.53
C ALA A 75 -23.54 -46.34 22.51
N ALA A 76 -22.80 -45.89 23.51
CA ALA A 76 -22.78 -46.45 24.88
C ALA A 76 -21.96 -45.51 25.79
N ALA A 77 -22.30 -45.44 27.07
CA ALA A 77 -21.72 -44.46 27.99
C ALA A 77 -21.56 -45.01 29.41
N ARG A 78 -20.80 -44.23 30.21
CA ARG A 78 -20.79 -44.16 31.69
C ARG A 78 -19.84 -45.09 32.46
N LEU A 79 -19.50 -44.54 33.64
CA LEU A 79 -18.76 -45.04 34.81
C LEU A 79 -17.26 -44.70 34.77
N SER A 80 -16.66 -44.03 35.77
CA SER A 80 -17.17 -43.65 37.09
C SER A 80 -16.50 -42.36 37.65
N ARG A 81 -17.23 -41.62 38.50
CA ARG A 81 -16.71 -40.62 39.45
C ARG A 81 -17.15 -41.05 40.83
N GLN A 82 -16.30 -40.93 41.85
CA GLN A 82 -16.62 -40.37 43.18
C GLN A 82 -15.32 -40.17 44.02
N PRO A 83 -15.35 -39.40 45.14
CA PRO A 83 -14.19 -38.58 45.57
C PRO A 83 -13.67 -38.90 47.00
N ALA A 84 -12.64 -38.18 47.48
CA ALA A 84 -12.74 -37.23 48.63
C ALA A 84 -11.39 -36.78 49.25
N ARG A 85 -11.49 -35.74 50.10
CA ARG A 85 -10.62 -35.30 51.23
C ARG A 85 -9.44 -34.34 50.97
N ARG A 86 -9.61 -33.11 51.49
CA ARG A 86 -8.54 -32.20 51.97
C ARG A 86 -8.15 -32.56 53.41
N PRO A 87 -6.91 -32.28 53.82
CA PRO A 87 -6.62 -31.29 54.88
C PRO A 87 -5.39 -30.42 54.50
N ARG A 88 -4.88 -29.41 55.23
CA ARG A 88 -5.30 -28.52 56.34
C ARG A 88 -4.43 -27.24 56.23
N ARG A 89 -4.78 -26.14 56.91
CA ARG A 89 -3.88 -24.98 57.10
C ARG A 89 -2.80 -25.28 58.15
N ALA A 90 -1.67 -24.58 58.05
CA ALA A 90 -0.77 -24.24 59.16
C ALA A 90 -0.17 -22.83 58.91
N ASP A 91 0.14 -22.10 59.98
CA ASP A 91 0.55 -20.68 59.97
C ASP A 91 2.07 -20.49 60.24
N ALA A 92 2.48 -19.21 60.17
CA ALA A 92 3.54 -18.54 60.98
C ALA A 92 4.98 -18.35 60.40
N GLY A 93 5.61 -17.24 60.85
CA GLY A 93 7.00 -16.80 60.57
C GLY A 93 7.10 -15.82 59.39
N ALA A 94 7.28 -14.49 59.51
CA ALA A 94 7.97 -13.63 60.47
C ALA A 94 9.51 -13.81 60.52
N GLY A 95 10.26 -12.77 60.13
CA GLY A 95 11.73 -12.73 60.10
C GLY A 95 12.26 -11.41 59.51
N ASP A 96 13.07 -10.68 60.29
CA ASP A 96 13.44 -9.27 60.09
C ASP A 96 14.79 -9.01 59.38
N ALA A 97 15.02 -7.72 59.07
CA ALA A 97 16.33 -7.06 58.87
C ALA A 97 17.03 -7.29 57.49
N VAL A 98 17.93 -6.43 56.99
CA VAL A 98 18.80 -5.42 57.64
C VAL A 98 18.86 -4.08 56.84
N ARG A 99 19.15 -2.99 57.55
CA ARG A 99 19.38 -1.62 57.03
C ARG A 99 20.65 -1.49 56.20
N LEU A 100 20.74 -0.46 55.35
CA LEU A 100 21.89 0.47 55.42
C LEU A 100 21.59 1.84 54.79
N CYS A 101 21.87 2.90 55.55
CA CYS A 101 21.81 4.28 55.08
C CYS A 101 23.19 4.72 54.59
N ARG A 102 23.25 5.63 53.60
CA ARG A 102 24.25 6.71 53.61
C ARG A 102 23.70 7.99 52.99
N ARG A 103 24.02 9.11 53.64
CA ARG A 103 23.58 10.48 53.31
C ARG A 103 24.75 11.28 52.72
N ALA A 104 24.41 12.09 51.72
CA ALA A 104 24.75 13.53 51.56
C ALA A 104 26.21 14.05 51.49
N GLY A 105 26.38 15.05 50.62
CA GLY A 105 27.47 16.04 50.61
C GLY A 105 28.50 15.87 49.48
N ARG A 106 29.02 16.92 48.83
CA ARG A 106 28.64 18.36 48.79
C ARG A 106 29.40 19.01 47.60
N GLU A 107 28.84 20.10 47.04
CA GLU A 107 29.46 21.08 46.10
C GLU A 107 30.75 21.76 46.65
N PRO A 108 31.55 22.60 45.91
CA PRO A 108 31.11 23.59 44.90
C PRO A 108 32.08 24.08 43.76
N ALA A 109 31.59 25.07 42.98
CA ALA A 109 32.33 26.18 42.30
C ALA A 109 33.20 25.83 41.05
N ARG A 110 33.45 26.68 40.03
CA ARG A 110 33.12 28.11 39.68
C ARG A 110 33.52 28.34 38.18
N ASP A 111 33.31 29.45 37.47
CA ASP A 111 32.50 30.71 37.53
C ASP A 111 32.39 31.29 36.09
N ARG A 112 31.37 32.12 35.77
CA ARG A 112 31.33 33.18 34.71
C ARG A 112 31.42 32.86 33.19
N ASP A 113 30.88 33.70 32.29
CA ASP A 113 30.42 35.10 32.47
C ASP A 113 29.07 35.48 31.80
N GLN A 114 28.54 36.63 32.22
CA GLN A 114 27.22 37.21 31.91
C GLN A 114 27.37 38.43 30.91
N PRO A 115 26.40 39.34 30.63
CA PRO A 115 25.16 39.65 31.35
C PRO A 115 23.85 39.89 30.53
N VAL A 116 22.76 39.88 31.28
CA VAL A 116 21.43 40.41 30.92
C VAL A 116 21.32 41.85 31.45
N HIS A 117 20.78 42.79 30.67
CA HIS A 117 20.36 44.10 31.19
C HIS A 117 18.87 44.13 31.55
N ARG A 118 18.56 44.61 32.77
CA ARG A 118 17.20 44.81 33.28
C ARG A 118 17.12 46.09 34.10
N SER A 119 16.37 47.10 33.64
CA SER A 119 15.71 48.13 34.47
C SER A 119 14.61 48.76 33.61
N ALA A 120 13.32 48.79 33.98
CA ALA A 120 12.65 49.27 35.19
C ALA A 120 12.50 50.81 35.26
N ARG A 121 11.29 51.31 34.94
CA ARG A 121 10.62 52.45 35.59
C ARG A 121 9.15 52.58 35.12
N GLY A 122 8.32 53.17 35.99
CA GLY A 122 6.87 53.11 35.95
C GLY A 122 6.13 54.13 35.07
N PRO A 123 4.83 54.35 35.31
CA PRO A 123 3.88 54.80 34.29
C PRO A 123 3.82 56.32 34.10
N ARG A 124 3.53 56.75 32.87
CA ARG A 124 3.06 58.12 32.58
C ARG A 124 1.80 58.11 31.73
N ARG A 125 0.73 58.69 32.29
CA ARG A 125 -0.49 59.03 31.58
C ARG A 125 -0.18 60.11 30.53
N LEU A 126 -0.62 59.91 29.29
CA LEU A 126 -0.77 61.01 28.32
C LEU A 126 -2.20 61.04 27.78
N ARG A 127 -3.04 61.86 28.43
CA ARG A 127 -4.19 62.48 27.78
C ARG A 127 -3.68 63.46 26.72
N ARG A 128 -4.15 63.33 25.47
CA ARG A 128 -4.31 64.35 24.41
C ARG A 128 -4.42 63.61 23.07
N ARG A 129 -5.23 64.02 22.09
CA ARG A 129 -6.40 64.91 22.04
C ARG A 129 -7.10 64.50 20.74
N ARG A 130 -8.43 64.30 20.72
CA ARG A 130 -9.15 64.26 19.43
C ARG A 130 -9.07 65.66 18.81
N PRO A 131 -8.80 65.80 17.50
CA PRO A 131 -9.13 67.02 16.77
C PRO A 131 -10.62 66.95 16.44
N ASP A 132 -11.44 67.66 17.21
CA ASP A 132 -12.77 68.04 16.75
C ASP A 132 -12.60 69.10 15.65
N HIS A 133 -13.10 68.83 14.44
CA HIS A 133 -13.27 69.86 13.41
C HIS A 133 -14.70 69.83 12.83
N PRO A 134 -15.25 70.99 12.47
CA PRO A 134 -16.67 71.24 12.63
C PRO A 134 -17.49 70.93 11.37
N ALA A 135 -18.77 70.63 11.56
CA ALA A 135 -19.75 70.62 10.49
C ALA A 135 -19.96 72.05 9.94
N PRO A 136 -19.88 72.28 8.62
CA PRO A 136 -20.34 73.52 8.00
C PRO A 136 -21.87 73.55 7.92
N ALA A 137 -22.43 74.75 8.00
CA ALA A 137 -23.86 74.99 8.06
C ALA A 137 -24.62 74.64 6.76
N ARG A 138 -25.93 74.41 6.92
CA ARG A 138 -26.90 74.36 5.81
C ARG A 138 -26.94 75.73 5.10
N GLY A 139 -26.38 75.81 3.90
CA GLY A 139 -26.60 76.90 2.95
C GLY A 139 -27.52 76.42 1.82
N ALA A 140 -28.73 76.97 1.72
CA ALA A 140 -29.68 76.58 0.68
C ALA A 140 -29.30 77.22 -0.66
N LEU A 141 -28.79 76.43 -1.62
CA LEU A 141 -28.66 76.85 -3.01
C LEU A 141 -29.96 76.55 -3.76
N LYS A 142 -30.53 77.56 -4.43
CA LYS A 142 -31.69 77.40 -5.30
C LYS A 142 -31.33 76.52 -6.51
N PRO A 143 -32.19 75.60 -6.97
CA PRO A 143 -32.00 74.95 -8.26
C PRO A 143 -32.20 75.96 -9.39
N GLN A 144 -31.23 76.05 -10.30
CA GLN A 144 -31.44 76.71 -11.59
C GLN A 144 -32.01 75.69 -12.59
N PRO A 145 -32.98 76.08 -13.44
CA PRO A 145 -33.45 75.22 -14.51
C PRO A 145 -32.42 75.19 -15.64
N HIS A 146 -31.68 74.10 -15.77
CA HIS A 146 -30.91 73.83 -16.98
C HIS A 146 -31.87 73.41 -18.10
N HIS A 147 -31.97 74.23 -19.13
CA HIS A 147 -32.64 73.84 -20.37
C HIS A 147 -31.87 72.67 -21.02
N PRO A 148 -32.55 71.61 -21.49
CA PRO A 148 -31.91 70.58 -22.30
C PRO A 148 -31.61 71.18 -23.68
N GLU A 149 -30.37 71.59 -23.89
CA GLU A 149 -29.89 71.97 -25.21
C GLU A 149 -29.70 70.69 -26.03
N GLU A 150 -30.72 70.36 -26.86
CA GLU A 150 -30.69 69.23 -27.78
C GLU A 150 -29.65 69.46 -28.89
N THR A 151 -28.38 69.25 -28.55
CA THR A 151 -27.31 69.21 -29.55
C THR A 151 -27.57 68.02 -30.49
N PRO A 152 -27.73 68.23 -31.81
CA PRO A 152 -27.99 67.13 -32.72
C PRO A 152 -26.76 66.22 -32.75
N MET A 153 -26.89 65.02 -32.19
CA MET A 153 -25.83 64.00 -32.19
C MET A 153 -25.39 63.76 -33.64
N LYS A 154 -24.22 64.31 -33.99
CA LYS A 154 -23.66 64.17 -35.33
C LYS A 154 -23.55 62.68 -35.64
N ARG A 155 -24.12 62.22 -36.75
CA ARG A 155 -24.08 60.80 -37.17
C ARG A 155 -22.67 60.20 -37.16
N ARG A 156 -21.63 61.04 -37.33
CA ARG A 156 -20.21 60.67 -37.16
C ARG A 156 -19.85 60.17 -35.76
N THR A 157 -20.40 60.75 -34.70
CA THR A 157 -20.14 60.32 -33.31
C THR A 157 -20.75 58.95 -33.03
N LEU A 158 -21.98 58.70 -33.51
CA LEU A 158 -22.65 57.39 -33.43
C LEU A 158 -21.88 56.30 -34.19
N LEU A 159 -21.37 56.62 -35.39
CA LEU A 159 -20.53 55.71 -36.18
C LEU A 159 -19.18 55.42 -35.50
N LEU A 160 -18.55 56.42 -34.87
CA LEU A 160 -17.31 56.25 -34.11
C LEU A 160 -17.51 55.38 -32.86
N SER A 161 -18.62 55.56 -32.12
CA SER A 161 -18.95 54.69 -30.98
C SER A 161 -19.28 53.25 -31.40
N ALA A 162 -19.94 53.06 -32.55
CA ALA A 162 -20.20 51.73 -33.09
C ALA A 162 -18.91 51.01 -33.50
N LEU A 163 -17.95 51.73 -34.09
CA LEU A 163 -16.64 51.17 -34.45
C LEU A 163 -15.81 50.81 -33.20
N ALA A 164 -15.84 51.65 -32.16
CA ALA A 164 -15.17 51.37 -30.88
C ALA A 164 -15.76 50.13 -30.17
N ALA A 165 -17.08 49.94 -30.22
CA ALA A 165 -17.73 48.74 -29.69
C ALA A 165 -17.37 47.49 -30.51
N ALA A 166 -17.30 47.59 -31.83
CA ALA A 166 -16.90 46.48 -32.71
C ALA A 166 -15.44 46.02 -32.50
N VAL A 167 -14.51 46.96 -32.27
CA VAL A 167 -13.11 46.63 -31.95
C VAL A 167 -12.97 46.02 -30.56
N SER A 168 -13.77 46.48 -29.59
CA SER A 168 -13.77 45.96 -28.22
C SER A 168 -14.27 44.52 -28.14
N ALA A 169 -15.22 44.13 -29.00
CA ALA A 169 -15.76 42.77 -29.09
C ALA A 169 -14.77 41.74 -29.68
N GLN A 170 -13.66 42.18 -30.30
CA GLN A 170 -12.65 41.27 -30.88
C GLN A 170 -11.58 40.83 -29.86
N PHE A 171 -11.49 41.45 -28.68
CA PHE A 171 -10.46 41.15 -27.68
C PHE A 171 -10.88 40.12 -26.61
N THR A 172 -12.14 39.68 -26.57
CA THR A 172 -12.65 38.74 -25.55
C THR A 172 -12.48 37.26 -25.92
N ALA A 173 -11.78 36.95 -27.01
CA ALA A 173 -11.53 35.58 -27.50
C ALA A 173 -10.04 35.30 -27.76
N LEU A 174 -9.16 35.76 -26.86
CA LEU A 174 -7.88 35.08 -26.71
C LEU A 174 -8.19 33.62 -26.33
N PRO A 175 -7.71 32.61 -27.09
CA PRO A 175 -7.81 31.25 -26.61
C PRO A 175 -7.05 31.20 -25.28
N ALA A 176 -7.76 30.82 -24.22
CA ALA A 176 -7.09 30.43 -23.00
C ALA A 176 -6.23 29.21 -23.35
N HIS A 177 -4.96 29.43 -23.68
CA HIS A 177 -3.99 28.37 -23.84
C HIS A 177 -3.98 27.61 -22.51
N ALA A 178 -4.69 26.48 -22.49
CA ALA A 178 -4.59 25.53 -21.41
C ALA A 178 -3.10 25.23 -21.26
N GLN A 179 -2.51 25.68 -20.15
CA GLN A 179 -1.06 25.60 -19.99
C GLN A 179 -0.66 24.14 -20.13
N ALA A 180 0.22 23.86 -21.09
CA ALA A 180 0.57 22.50 -21.45
C ALA A 180 1.05 21.75 -20.19
N TYR A 181 0.32 20.71 -19.79
CA TYR A 181 0.67 19.90 -18.65
C TYR A 181 1.81 18.94 -19.02
N PRO A 182 2.88 18.81 -18.22
CA PRO A 182 3.19 19.61 -17.02
C PRO A 182 3.95 20.92 -17.33
N ASN A 183 3.73 21.95 -16.51
CA ASN A 183 4.42 23.26 -16.60
C ASN A 183 5.17 23.69 -15.32
N LYS A 184 5.17 22.84 -14.29
CA LYS A 184 5.86 23.01 -13.00
C LYS A 184 6.29 21.64 -12.47
N THR A 185 7.11 21.61 -11.43
CA THR A 185 7.56 20.38 -10.77
C THR A 185 6.40 19.50 -10.32
N ILE A 186 6.46 18.20 -10.65
CA ILE A 186 5.56 17.18 -10.11
C ILE A 186 6.22 16.57 -8.86
N ARG A 187 5.45 16.40 -7.80
CA ARG A 187 5.87 15.72 -6.57
C ARG A 187 5.21 14.36 -6.46
N ILE A 188 6.04 13.33 -6.30
CA ILE A 188 5.64 11.98 -5.91
C ILE A 188 5.89 11.83 -4.41
N VAL A 189 4.82 11.69 -3.62
CA VAL A 189 4.91 11.43 -2.17
C VAL A 189 5.11 9.93 -1.95
N ASN A 190 6.23 9.56 -1.35
CA ASN A 190 6.45 8.21 -0.82
C ASN A 190 5.93 8.16 0.62
N PRO A 191 4.92 7.33 0.95
CA PRO A 191 4.38 7.23 2.30
C PRO A 191 5.27 6.45 3.31
N PHE A 192 6.45 5.98 2.89
CA PHE A 192 7.42 5.23 3.70
C PHE A 192 8.82 5.85 3.70
N GLY A 193 9.67 5.37 4.61
CA GLY A 193 11.06 5.81 4.73
C GLY A 193 11.91 5.50 3.50
N ALA A 194 12.97 6.28 3.33
CA ALA A 194 13.90 6.11 2.21
C ALA A 194 14.64 4.76 2.25
N GLY A 195 15.05 4.26 1.08
CA GLY A 195 15.82 3.02 0.93
C GLY A 195 15.02 1.70 0.86
N GLY A 196 13.72 1.71 1.18
CA GLY A 196 12.83 0.56 0.94
C GLY A 196 12.50 0.35 -0.55
N GLY A 197 11.88 -0.78 -0.91
CA GLY A 197 11.59 -1.12 -2.31
C GLY A 197 10.73 -0.05 -3.02
N LEU A 198 9.68 0.43 -2.37
CA LEU A 198 8.80 1.49 -2.90
C LEU A 198 9.59 2.79 -3.17
N ASP A 199 10.54 3.16 -2.30
CA ASP A 199 11.36 4.37 -2.46
C ASP A 199 12.26 4.27 -3.71
N GLN A 200 12.83 3.09 -3.95
CA GLN A 200 13.64 2.84 -5.15
C GLN A 200 12.80 2.89 -6.42
N LEU A 201 11.59 2.30 -6.43
CA LEU A 201 10.65 2.43 -7.54
C LEU A 201 10.27 3.89 -7.80
N ALA A 202 9.90 4.64 -6.77
CA ALA A 202 9.49 6.03 -6.88
C ALA A 202 10.59 6.90 -7.51
N ARG A 203 11.85 6.74 -7.07
CA ARG A 203 12.99 7.48 -7.62
C ARG A 203 13.32 7.07 -9.04
N ASN A 204 13.25 5.78 -9.37
CA ASN A 204 13.44 5.30 -10.73
C ASN A 204 12.38 5.85 -11.71
N LEU A 205 11.11 5.84 -11.31
CA LEU A 205 10.01 6.44 -12.07
C LEU A 205 10.24 7.95 -12.24
N ALA A 206 10.55 8.66 -11.16
CA ALA A 206 10.78 10.10 -11.18
C ALA A 206 11.88 10.52 -12.17
N VAL A 207 12.98 9.77 -12.28
CA VAL A 207 14.03 10.02 -13.29
C VAL A 207 13.47 9.91 -14.71
N LYS A 208 12.88 8.75 -15.07
CA LYS A 208 12.32 8.53 -16.42
C LYS A 208 11.22 9.50 -16.79
N MET A 209 10.34 9.83 -15.84
CA MET A 209 9.27 10.80 -16.01
C MET A 209 9.80 12.24 -16.17
N SER A 210 10.89 12.60 -15.49
CA SER A 210 11.54 13.91 -15.68
C SER A 210 12.15 14.04 -17.07
N GLU A 211 12.85 12.99 -17.53
CA GLU A 211 13.44 12.92 -18.87
C GLU A 211 12.38 13.02 -19.97
N SER A 212 11.22 12.36 -19.80
CA SER A 212 10.20 12.26 -20.85
C SER A 212 9.24 13.45 -20.90
N MET A 213 8.95 14.10 -19.78
CA MET A 213 8.04 15.25 -19.71
C MET A 213 8.73 16.61 -19.77
N GLY A 214 10.06 16.68 -19.63
CA GLY A 214 10.82 17.94 -19.63
C GLY A 214 10.53 18.84 -18.42
N GLN A 215 9.97 18.27 -17.35
CA GLN A 215 9.72 18.95 -16.07
C GLN A 215 10.27 18.11 -14.92
N PRO A 216 10.83 18.72 -13.86
CA PRO A 216 11.34 17.96 -12.72
C PRO A 216 10.24 17.14 -12.04
N VAL A 217 10.50 15.86 -11.80
CA VAL A 217 9.70 15.01 -10.93
C VAL A 217 10.53 14.68 -9.69
N ILE A 218 10.02 15.02 -8.51
CA ILE A 218 10.73 14.86 -7.23
C ILE A 218 10.03 13.86 -6.32
N VAL A 219 10.80 13.15 -5.49
CA VAL A 219 10.26 12.21 -4.48
C VAL A 219 10.38 12.81 -3.09
N GLU A 220 9.26 12.90 -2.38
CA GLU A 220 9.19 13.41 -0.99
C GLU A 220 8.70 12.30 -0.04
N ASN A 221 9.49 11.96 0.99
CA ASN A 221 9.14 10.91 1.96
C ASN A 221 8.27 11.48 3.10
N ARG A 222 7.02 11.01 3.23
CA ARG A 222 6.07 11.39 4.31
C ARG A 222 5.62 10.16 5.09
N THR A 223 6.40 9.80 6.11
CA THR A 223 6.31 8.50 6.80
C THR A 223 5.34 8.48 7.98
N GLY A 224 4.76 7.31 8.27
CA GLY A 224 4.06 7.02 9.53
C GLY A 224 2.69 6.35 9.34
N ALA A 225 2.20 5.70 10.40
CA ALA A 225 0.92 4.97 10.45
C ALA A 225 0.69 4.05 9.22
N SER A 226 1.64 3.16 8.94
CA SER A 226 1.62 2.26 7.78
C SER A 226 1.37 2.95 6.43
N GLY A 227 1.81 4.20 6.31
CA GLY A 227 1.67 5.06 5.13
C GLY A 227 0.47 6.00 5.14
N ASN A 228 -0.39 5.94 6.15
CA ASN A 228 -1.61 6.75 6.21
C ASN A 228 -1.33 8.25 6.25
N ILE A 229 -0.22 8.70 6.85
CA ILE A 229 0.14 10.13 6.90
C ILE A 229 0.44 10.69 5.50
N GLY A 230 1.19 9.94 4.69
CA GLY A 230 1.49 10.32 3.30
C GLY A 230 0.25 10.24 2.41
N ALA A 231 -0.59 9.21 2.59
CA ALA A 231 -1.84 9.07 1.85
C ALA A 231 -2.83 10.20 2.16
N ASP A 232 -3.10 10.48 3.44
CA ASP A 232 -4.01 11.55 3.89
C ASP A 232 -3.62 12.92 3.32
N PHE A 233 -2.32 13.23 3.33
CA PHE A 233 -1.78 14.45 2.76
C PHE A 233 -2.06 14.57 1.25
N VAL A 234 -1.91 13.49 0.48
CA VAL A 234 -2.19 13.52 -0.96
C VAL A 234 -3.69 13.53 -1.24
N GLY A 235 -4.50 12.72 -0.56
CA GLY A 235 -5.97 12.72 -0.77
C GLY A 235 -6.64 14.09 -0.53
N LYS A 236 -5.99 14.96 0.26
CA LYS A 236 -6.42 16.34 0.55
C LYS A 236 -5.67 17.42 -0.27
N SER A 237 -4.79 17.02 -1.18
CA SER A 237 -4.05 17.94 -2.06
C SER A 237 -4.90 18.35 -3.27
N PRO A 238 -4.57 19.47 -3.96
CA PRO A 238 -5.25 19.87 -5.20
C PRO A 238 -5.17 18.77 -6.26
N ALA A 239 -6.30 18.45 -6.90
CA ALA A 239 -6.40 17.47 -7.97
C ALA A 239 -5.87 18.01 -9.32
N ASP A 240 -4.69 18.63 -9.31
CA ASP A 240 -4.08 19.29 -10.48
C ASP A 240 -3.02 18.43 -11.20
N GLY A 241 -2.77 17.20 -10.71
CA GLY A 241 -1.78 16.25 -11.23
C GLY A 241 -0.36 16.42 -10.67
N TYR A 242 -0.07 17.53 -9.97
CA TYR A 242 1.30 17.84 -9.53
C TYR A 242 1.65 17.33 -8.13
N THR A 243 0.67 16.79 -7.39
CA THR A 243 0.93 16.02 -6.16
C THR A 243 0.35 14.62 -6.31
N LEU A 244 1.24 13.64 -6.36
CA LEU A 244 0.93 12.22 -6.54
C LEU A 244 1.36 11.44 -5.31
N LEU A 245 0.77 10.26 -5.11
CA LEU A 245 1.11 9.31 -4.05
C LEU A 245 1.64 8.02 -4.67
N MET A 246 2.70 7.46 -4.09
CA MET A 246 3.02 6.05 -4.29
C MET A 246 2.05 5.19 -3.48
N GLY A 247 0.99 4.74 -4.15
CA GLY A 247 0.05 3.77 -3.60
C GLY A 247 0.71 2.40 -3.41
N SER A 248 0.19 1.63 -2.47
CA SER A 248 0.70 0.30 -2.13
C SER A 248 -0.39 -0.59 -1.57
N SER A 249 -0.15 -1.90 -1.51
CA SER A 249 -1.00 -2.86 -0.80
C SER A 249 -1.31 -2.45 0.65
N ALA A 250 -0.44 -1.69 1.31
CA ALA A 250 -0.70 -1.16 2.65
C ALA A 250 -1.82 -0.09 2.61
N THR A 251 -1.57 1.02 1.91
CA THR A 251 -2.48 2.18 1.91
C THR A 251 -3.79 1.94 1.17
N HIS A 252 -3.77 1.11 0.12
CA HIS A 252 -4.89 0.85 -0.79
C HIS A 252 -5.30 -0.64 -0.79
N GLY A 253 -5.16 -1.33 0.35
CA GLY A 253 -5.52 -2.74 0.50
C GLY A 253 -5.74 -3.14 1.96
N ILE A 254 -4.67 -3.14 2.75
CA ILE A 254 -4.63 -3.63 4.14
C ILE A 254 -5.21 -2.61 5.13
N ASN A 255 -4.78 -1.34 5.04
CA ASN A 255 -5.13 -0.33 6.03
C ASN A 255 -6.65 -0.08 6.18
N PRO A 256 -7.50 -0.16 5.14
CA PRO A 256 -8.95 -0.09 5.29
C PRO A 256 -9.54 -1.14 6.25
N ALA A 257 -9.10 -2.40 6.13
CA ALA A 257 -9.53 -3.47 7.02
C ALA A 257 -8.91 -3.37 8.42
N LEU A 258 -7.65 -2.93 8.52
CA LEU A 258 -6.89 -2.90 9.77
C LEU A 258 -7.20 -1.68 10.66
N TYR A 259 -7.35 -0.49 10.06
CA TYR A 259 -7.67 0.75 10.78
C TYR A 259 -9.19 0.95 10.94
N GLY A 260 -10.00 0.44 10.01
CA GLY A 260 -11.45 0.64 9.98
C GLY A 260 -11.81 2.13 10.03
N ALA A 261 -12.75 2.49 10.91
CA ALA A 261 -13.20 3.87 11.10
C ALA A 261 -12.11 4.88 11.57
N ARG A 262 -10.89 4.41 11.88
CA ARG A 262 -9.73 5.29 12.18
C ARG A 262 -8.90 5.65 10.95
N LEU A 263 -9.21 5.13 9.77
CA LEU A 263 -8.54 5.52 8.53
C LEU A 263 -8.98 6.95 8.15
N PRO A 264 -8.06 7.91 7.93
CA PRO A 264 -8.42 9.32 7.75
C PRO A 264 -8.79 9.69 6.30
N PHE A 265 -8.76 8.72 5.38
CA PHE A 265 -9.11 8.83 3.96
C PHE A 265 -9.87 7.57 3.50
N ASP A 266 -10.60 7.67 2.40
CA ASP A 266 -11.15 6.53 1.65
C ASP A 266 -10.23 6.16 0.48
N PRO A 267 -9.74 4.91 0.38
CA PRO A 267 -8.75 4.49 -0.63
C PRO A 267 -9.30 4.43 -2.06
N VAL A 268 -10.61 4.54 -2.26
CA VAL A 268 -11.26 4.47 -3.58
C VAL A 268 -11.92 5.80 -3.93
N ARG A 269 -12.61 6.45 -2.98
CA ARG A 269 -13.34 7.70 -3.22
C ARG A 269 -12.40 8.91 -3.27
N ASP A 270 -11.36 8.96 -2.44
CA ASP A 270 -10.52 10.16 -2.30
C ASP A 270 -9.30 10.16 -3.25
N PHE A 271 -9.17 9.13 -4.10
CA PHE A 271 -8.06 8.97 -5.05
C PHE A 271 -8.53 8.59 -6.46
N THR A 272 -7.73 8.96 -7.46
CA THR A 272 -7.79 8.39 -8.81
C THR A 272 -6.56 7.52 -9.03
N ALA A 273 -6.76 6.25 -9.40
CA ALA A 273 -5.69 5.28 -9.60
C ALA A 273 -5.03 5.49 -10.98
N ILE A 274 -3.86 6.14 -10.99
CA ILE A 274 -3.18 6.53 -12.23
C ILE A 274 -2.53 5.31 -12.90
N SER A 275 -1.85 4.45 -12.14
CA SER A 275 -1.33 3.19 -12.65
C SER A 275 -0.95 2.27 -11.49
N VAL A 276 -1.41 1.01 -11.50
CA VAL A 276 -0.73 -0.05 -10.76
C VAL A 276 0.50 -0.44 -11.55
N SER A 277 1.67 -0.11 -11.00
CA SER A 277 2.94 -0.08 -11.73
C SER A 277 3.64 -1.42 -11.73
N VAL A 278 3.80 -2.02 -10.53
CA VAL A 278 4.52 -3.29 -10.35
C VAL A 278 3.80 -4.19 -9.34
N VAL A 279 3.95 -5.50 -9.52
CA VAL A 279 3.74 -6.48 -8.46
C VAL A 279 5.09 -7.02 -8.00
N GLN A 280 5.20 -7.45 -6.75
CA GLN A 280 6.42 -8.02 -6.19
C GLN A 280 6.07 -9.08 -5.12
N GLN A 281 7.08 -9.87 -4.78
CA GLN A 281 7.04 -10.77 -3.64
C GLN A 281 8.10 -10.38 -2.62
N HIS A 282 7.88 -10.72 -1.35
CA HIS A 282 8.90 -10.57 -0.33
C HIS A 282 9.76 -11.83 -0.23
N VAL A 283 10.92 -11.68 0.38
CA VAL A 283 11.75 -12.78 0.86
C VAL A 283 11.69 -12.83 2.38
N LEU A 284 11.52 -14.03 2.92
CA LEU A 284 11.74 -14.36 4.33
C LEU A 284 13.25 -14.50 4.54
N VAL A 285 13.82 -13.63 5.37
CA VAL A 285 15.24 -13.66 5.76
C VAL A 285 15.40 -13.81 7.26
N VAL A 286 16.48 -14.49 7.66
CA VAL A 286 16.96 -14.57 9.06
C VAL A 286 18.39 -14.07 9.16
N ASN A 287 18.78 -13.60 10.34
CA ASN A 287 20.20 -13.38 10.65
C ASN A 287 20.97 -14.70 10.52
N VAL A 288 22.18 -14.69 9.95
CA VAL A 288 23.00 -15.90 9.74
C VAL A 288 23.27 -16.72 11.02
N ALA A 289 23.31 -16.06 12.19
CA ALA A 289 23.47 -16.69 13.50
C ALA A 289 22.21 -17.44 13.98
N THR A 290 21.06 -17.25 13.32
CA THR A 290 19.83 -17.99 13.59
C THR A 290 20.00 -19.46 13.19
N GLN A 291 19.70 -20.36 14.12
CA GLN A 291 19.75 -21.83 13.93
C GLN A 291 18.56 -22.34 13.11
N ALA A 292 18.38 -21.79 11.91
CA ALA A 292 17.40 -22.22 10.92
C ALA A 292 17.95 -22.02 9.49
N GLY A 293 18.15 -23.12 8.78
CA GLY A 293 18.61 -23.18 7.39
C GLY A 293 17.48 -23.11 6.35
N ASN A 294 16.25 -23.46 6.74
CA ASN A 294 15.06 -23.46 5.90
C ASN A 294 13.79 -23.13 6.71
N VAL A 295 12.63 -23.05 6.05
CA VAL A 295 11.34 -22.75 6.70
C VAL A 295 10.95 -23.79 7.76
N GLY A 296 11.17 -25.09 7.50
CA GLY A 296 10.81 -26.16 8.43
C GLY A 296 11.58 -26.06 9.75
N GLU A 297 12.89 -25.82 9.68
CA GLU A 297 13.74 -25.58 10.85
C GLU A 297 13.36 -24.31 11.61
N LEU A 298 13.00 -23.22 10.92
CA LEU A 298 12.50 -22.01 11.57
C LEU A 298 11.18 -22.26 12.32
N VAL A 299 10.25 -23.02 11.72
CA VAL A 299 8.99 -23.40 12.38
C VAL A 299 9.25 -24.31 13.59
N ALA A 300 10.18 -25.27 13.49
CA ALA A 300 10.57 -26.10 14.62
C ALA A 300 11.19 -25.28 15.77
N LEU A 301 12.10 -24.35 15.44
CA LEU A 301 12.74 -23.43 16.38
C LEU A 301 11.71 -22.54 17.09
N ALA A 302 10.74 -21.99 16.34
CA ALA A 302 9.66 -21.17 16.87
C ALA A 302 8.71 -21.97 17.80
N LYS A 303 8.44 -23.24 17.49
CA LYS A 303 7.64 -24.13 18.36
C LYS A 303 8.37 -24.54 19.63
N ALA A 304 9.69 -24.74 19.56
CA ALA A 304 10.52 -25.01 20.73
C ALA A 304 10.70 -23.79 21.64
N GLN A 305 10.52 -22.58 21.10
CA GLN A 305 10.80 -21.31 21.80
C GLN A 305 9.64 -20.30 21.64
N PRO A 306 8.41 -20.63 22.08
CA PRO A 306 7.23 -19.81 21.85
C PRO A 306 7.38 -18.41 22.46
N GLY A 307 7.14 -17.37 21.65
CA GLY A 307 7.23 -15.97 22.04
C GLY A 307 8.65 -15.40 22.17
N LYS A 308 9.71 -16.22 22.00
CA LYS A 308 11.11 -15.73 22.03
C LYS A 308 11.60 -15.19 20.70
N LEU A 309 11.13 -15.74 19.59
CA LEU A 309 11.49 -15.26 18.26
C LEU A 309 10.65 -14.04 17.89
N SER A 310 11.27 -13.09 17.20
CA SER A 310 10.64 -11.86 16.75
C SER A 310 10.82 -11.65 15.25
N PHE A 311 9.88 -10.96 14.62
CA PHE A 311 9.97 -10.57 13.22
C PHE A 311 9.75 -9.07 13.02
N GLY A 312 10.56 -8.48 12.14
CA GLY A 312 10.44 -7.07 11.76
C GLY A 312 9.53 -6.85 10.56
N SER A 313 9.00 -5.63 10.42
CA SER A 313 8.39 -5.13 9.18
C SER A 313 8.51 -3.61 9.06
N ALA A 314 8.20 -3.08 7.86
CA ALA A 314 7.99 -1.65 7.63
C ALA A 314 6.74 -1.02 8.30
N GLY A 315 6.09 -1.73 9.24
CA GLY A 315 4.94 -1.28 10.02
C GLY A 315 3.80 -2.31 10.07
N THR A 316 2.90 -2.20 11.06
CA THR A 316 1.86 -3.22 11.34
C THR A 316 0.98 -3.52 10.12
N GLY A 317 0.38 -2.49 9.50
CA GLY A 317 -0.44 -2.61 8.28
C GLY A 317 0.31 -2.76 6.95
N THR A 318 1.58 -3.16 6.95
CA THR A 318 2.30 -3.41 5.69
C THR A 318 2.13 -4.85 5.23
N SER A 319 2.24 -5.08 3.91
CA SER A 319 2.22 -6.42 3.32
C SER A 319 3.33 -7.33 3.88
N GLN A 320 4.45 -6.74 4.32
CA GLN A 320 5.52 -7.39 5.08
C GLN A 320 5.04 -7.85 6.47
N GLY A 321 4.36 -6.96 7.23
CA GLY A 321 3.73 -7.30 8.51
C GLY A 321 2.71 -8.43 8.36
N MET A 322 1.81 -8.30 7.38
CA MET A 322 0.80 -9.34 7.06
C MET A 322 1.43 -10.66 6.62
N SER A 323 2.60 -10.65 5.97
CA SER A 323 3.33 -11.88 5.64
C SER A 323 3.79 -12.61 6.92
N GLY A 324 4.23 -11.87 7.94
CA GLY A 324 4.60 -12.43 9.24
C GLY A 324 3.42 -12.93 10.06
N GLU A 325 2.31 -12.19 10.09
CA GLU A 325 1.10 -12.63 10.79
C GLU A 325 0.44 -13.84 10.11
N LEU A 326 0.37 -13.87 8.77
CA LEU A 326 -0.08 -15.06 8.04
C LEU A 326 0.85 -16.26 8.28
N PHE A 327 2.16 -16.05 8.34
CA PHE A 327 3.14 -17.10 8.63
C PHE A 327 2.95 -17.67 10.03
N LYS A 328 2.79 -16.81 11.05
CA LYS A 328 2.46 -17.20 12.44
C LYS A 328 1.22 -18.07 12.50
N HIS A 329 0.14 -17.61 11.85
CA HIS A 329 -1.14 -18.32 11.80
C HIS A 329 -1.00 -19.70 11.12
N MET A 330 -0.49 -19.74 9.88
CA MET A 330 -0.40 -20.98 9.10
C MET A 330 0.59 -22.00 9.68
N ALA A 331 1.71 -21.55 10.26
CA ALA A 331 2.68 -22.46 10.86
C ALA A 331 2.28 -22.92 12.28
N GLY A 332 1.29 -22.25 12.90
CA GLY A 332 0.92 -22.47 14.30
C GLY A 332 2.05 -22.12 15.25
N VAL A 333 2.65 -20.94 15.12
CA VAL A 333 3.80 -20.48 15.91
C VAL A 333 3.55 -19.15 16.59
N ASN A 334 4.05 -19.00 17.82
CA ASN A 334 3.96 -17.75 18.57
C ASN A 334 5.26 -16.94 18.40
N MET A 335 5.17 -15.79 17.75
CA MET A 335 6.29 -14.87 17.50
C MET A 335 5.86 -13.42 17.67
N THR A 336 6.77 -12.58 18.17
CA THR A 336 6.52 -11.16 18.45
C THR A 336 6.73 -10.32 17.19
N HIS A 337 5.73 -9.53 16.80
CA HIS A 337 5.87 -8.54 15.74
C HIS A 337 6.59 -7.29 16.28
N VAL A 338 7.59 -6.80 15.57
CA VAL A 338 8.23 -5.51 15.84
C VAL A 338 8.05 -4.59 14.63
N PRO A 339 7.10 -3.63 14.67
CA PRO A 339 6.84 -2.71 13.57
C PRO A 339 7.81 -1.52 13.57
N TYR A 340 8.46 -1.25 12.44
CA TYR A 340 9.37 -0.11 12.24
C TYR A 340 8.78 0.94 11.29
N LYS A 341 9.40 2.13 11.21
CA LYS A 341 9.00 3.21 10.29
C LYS A 341 9.54 3.03 8.85
N GLY A 342 9.56 1.80 8.34
CA GLY A 342 10.10 1.42 7.03
C GLY A 342 11.06 0.23 7.09
N SER A 343 11.38 -0.35 5.93
CA SER A 343 12.21 -1.58 5.82
C SER A 343 13.65 -1.37 6.31
N ALA A 344 14.23 -0.19 6.10
CA ALA A 344 15.64 0.11 6.39
C ALA A 344 16.02 -0.04 7.88
N PRO A 345 15.35 0.60 8.86
CA PRO A 345 15.67 0.41 10.28
C PRO A 345 15.43 -1.04 10.74
N ALA A 346 14.39 -1.73 10.23
CA ALA A 346 14.15 -3.14 10.55
C ALA A 346 15.31 -4.03 10.05
N MET A 347 15.87 -3.72 8.87
CA MET A 347 17.03 -4.41 8.31
C MET A 347 18.30 -4.20 9.17
N THR A 348 18.51 -3.00 9.69
CA THR A 348 19.62 -2.72 10.64
C THR A 348 19.51 -3.60 11.89
N ASP A 349 18.33 -3.70 12.49
CA ASP A 349 18.10 -4.47 13.71
C ASP A 349 18.17 -5.99 13.47
N LEU A 350 17.76 -6.47 12.28
CA LEU A 350 17.97 -7.86 11.86
C LEU A 350 19.47 -8.18 11.72
N LEU A 351 20.25 -7.30 11.09
CA LEU A 351 21.70 -7.46 10.95
C LEU A 351 22.40 -7.43 12.31
N GLY A 352 21.92 -6.59 13.24
CA GLY A 352 22.38 -6.51 14.63
C GLY A 352 21.84 -7.59 15.56
N GLY A 353 21.04 -8.54 15.05
CA GLY A 353 20.48 -9.67 15.82
C GLY A 353 19.42 -9.28 16.88
N GLN A 354 18.88 -8.06 16.83
CA GLN A 354 17.84 -7.59 17.75
C GLN A 354 16.46 -8.18 17.40
N ILE A 355 16.25 -8.54 16.13
CA ILE A 355 15.12 -9.35 15.65
C ILE A 355 15.60 -10.62 14.97
N THR A 356 14.83 -11.69 15.05
CA THR A 356 15.21 -13.01 14.51
C THR A 356 15.09 -13.07 12.99
N MET A 357 14.00 -12.52 12.46
CA MET A 357 13.64 -12.64 11.05
C MET A 357 12.95 -11.39 10.49
N MET A 358 12.80 -11.33 9.18
CA MET A 358 12.01 -10.29 8.50
C MET A 358 11.42 -10.82 7.20
N PHE A 359 10.19 -10.42 6.90
CA PHE A 359 9.68 -10.43 5.52
C PHE A 359 9.98 -9.06 4.90
N THR A 360 10.75 -9.02 3.81
CA THR A 360 11.22 -7.75 3.22
C THR A 360 11.20 -7.78 1.70
N ASP A 361 11.18 -6.59 1.11
CA ASP A 361 11.42 -6.40 -0.32
C ASP A 361 12.77 -7.04 -0.71
N ILE A 362 12.78 -7.81 -1.80
CA ILE A 362 13.98 -8.48 -2.34
C ILE A 362 15.19 -7.53 -2.51
N PRO A 363 15.05 -6.28 -3.00
CA PRO A 363 16.19 -5.36 -3.19
C PRO A 363 16.88 -4.97 -1.88
N THR A 364 16.11 -4.88 -0.79
CA THR A 364 16.64 -4.54 0.53
C THR A 364 17.41 -5.73 1.12
N ALA A 365 17.07 -6.98 0.77
CA ALA A 365 17.75 -8.16 1.25
C ALA A 365 18.98 -8.58 0.42
N ILE A 366 18.92 -8.46 -0.92
CA ILE A 366 19.96 -8.98 -1.84
C ILE A 366 21.39 -8.62 -1.44
N PRO A 367 21.74 -7.35 -1.10
CA PRO A 367 23.10 -6.99 -0.73
C PRO A 367 23.60 -7.74 0.52
N HIS A 368 22.70 -8.01 1.47
CA HIS A 368 23.02 -8.68 2.74
C HIS A 368 23.03 -10.20 2.62
N ILE A 369 22.19 -10.78 1.74
CA ILE A 369 22.24 -12.20 1.35
C ILE A 369 23.56 -12.50 0.64
N ARG A 370 23.92 -11.70 -0.39
CA ARG A 370 25.17 -11.87 -1.15
C ARG A 370 26.42 -11.67 -0.30
N ALA A 371 26.36 -10.81 0.72
CA ALA A 371 27.43 -10.61 1.70
C ALA A 371 27.48 -11.68 2.82
N GLY A 372 26.64 -12.74 2.75
CA GLY A 372 26.61 -13.81 3.75
C GLY A 372 26.10 -13.42 5.14
N LYS A 373 25.54 -12.21 5.29
CA LYS A 373 25.06 -11.69 6.59
C LYS A 373 23.66 -12.18 6.95
N LEU A 374 22.84 -12.47 5.94
CA LEU A 374 21.49 -13.00 6.08
C LEU A 374 21.33 -14.28 5.27
N ARG A 375 20.46 -15.18 5.75
CA ARG A 375 20.02 -16.36 5.02
C ARG A 375 18.59 -16.13 4.52
N ALA A 376 18.37 -16.28 3.22
CA ALA A 376 17.02 -16.31 2.65
C ALA A 376 16.44 -17.71 2.82
N LEU A 377 15.26 -17.82 3.43
CA LEU A 377 14.61 -19.10 3.71
C LEU A 377 13.47 -19.41 2.74
N GLY A 378 12.77 -18.40 2.24
CA GLY A 378 11.68 -18.62 1.29
C GLY A 378 11.10 -17.36 0.67
N LEU A 379 10.39 -17.52 -0.44
CA LEU A 379 9.67 -16.45 -1.13
C LEU A 379 8.17 -16.46 -0.78
N THR A 380 7.54 -15.28 -0.72
CA THR A 380 6.12 -15.17 -0.31
C THR A 380 5.10 -15.49 -1.38
N ALA A 381 5.46 -15.45 -2.66
CA ALA A 381 4.56 -15.87 -3.73
C ALA A 381 4.86 -17.30 -4.18
N ALA A 382 3.88 -17.96 -4.79
CA ALA A 382 4.00 -19.32 -5.30
C ALA A 382 5.00 -19.48 -6.47
N GLN A 383 5.41 -18.37 -7.10
CA GLN A 383 6.30 -18.35 -8.27
C GLN A 383 7.75 -18.00 -7.88
N PRO A 384 8.77 -18.71 -8.38
CA PRO A 384 10.17 -18.36 -8.17
C PRO A 384 10.51 -16.93 -8.60
N SER A 385 11.53 -16.32 -7.96
CA SER A 385 12.06 -15.02 -8.37
C SER A 385 13.36 -15.19 -9.16
N PRO A 386 13.47 -14.65 -10.39
CA PRO A 386 14.75 -14.63 -11.12
C PRO A 386 15.88 -13.92 -10.37
N ALA A 387 15.55 -13.03 -9.44
CA ALA A 387 16.51 -12.31 -8.61
C ALA A 387 17.08 -13.15 -7.45
N LEU A 388 16.42 -14.27 -7.10
CA LEU A 388 16.77 -15.21 -6.03
C LEU A 388 16.43 -16.66 -6.47
N PRO A 389 17.09 -17.21 -7.50
CA PRO A 389 16.69 -18.48 -8.13
C PRO A 389 16.79 -19.69 -7.19
N ASP A 390 17.72 -19.66 -6.22
CA ASP A 390 17.95 -20.74 -5.26
C ASP A 390 16.92 -20.76 -4.10
N VAL A 391 16.08 -19.72 -3.98
CA VAL A 391 15.16 -19.56 -2.84
C VAL A 391 13.76 -20.07 -3.21
N LYS A 392 13.33 -21.15 -2.57
CA LYS A 392 12.03 -21.79 -2.84
C LYS A 392 10.84 -20.98 -2.29
N PRO A 393 9.67 -20.99 -2.95
CA PRO A 393 8.42 -20.51 -2.38
C PRO A 393 8.10 -21.15 -1.02
N ILE A 394 7.55 -20.38 -0.09
CA ILE A 394 7.15 -20.86 1.25
C ILE A 394 6.03 -21.92 1.14
N ALA A 395 5.13 -21.79 0.17
CA ALA A 395 4.11 -22.78 -0.16
C ALA A 395 4.67 -24.19 -0.44
N GLN A 396 5.89 -24.27 -0.96
CA GLN A 396 6.58 -25.53 -1.28
C GLN A 396 7.41 -26.08 -0.10
N GLN A 397 7.41 -25.40 1.05
CA GLN A 397 8.19 -25.74 2.24
C GLN A 397 7.32 -26.09 3.46
N GLY A 398 6.15 -26.70 3.22
CA GLY A 398 5.26 -27.20 4.27
C GLY A 398 4.13 -26.24 4.70
N LEU A 399 4.04 -25.05 4.10
CA LEU A 399 2.95 -24.09 4.34
C LEU A 399 2.09 -23.89 3.08
N ALA A 400 1.50 -24.98 2.57
CA ALA A 400 0.68 -24.96 1.37
C ALA A 400 -0.43 -23.90 1.45
N GLY A 401 -0.65 -23.17 0.35
CA GLY A 401 -1.58 -22.02 0.30
C GLY A 401 -0.96 -20.66 0.68
N PHE A 402 0.31 -20.60 1.11
CA PHE A 402 0.98 -19.33 1.36
C PHE A 402 1.34 -18.62 0.04
N ASP A 403 0.48 -17.69 -0.41
CA ASP A 403 0.70 -16.86 -1.61
C ASP A 403 0.34 -15.38 -1.38
N LEU A 404 1.36 -14.59 -1.04
CA LEU A 404 1.28 -13.15 -0.85
C LEU A 404 2.20 -12.41 -1.82
N LYS A 405 1.59 -11.86 -2.87
CA LYS A 405 2.16 -10.76 -3.66
C LYS A 405 1.75 -9.42 -3.05
N ALA A 406 2.69 -8.48 -3.04
CA ALA A 406 2.44 -7.06 -2.81
C ALA A 406 2.49 -6.31 -4.15
N TRP A 407 2.03 -5.07 -4.17
CA TRP A 407 2.03 -4.22 -5.35
C TRP A 407 2.26 -2.77 -4.99
N TYR A 408 2.78 -2.02 -5.95
CA TYR A 408 2.96 -0.57 -5.89
C TYR A 408 2.36 0.10 -7.12
N GLY A 409 1.83 1.31 -6.93
CA GLY A 409 1.24 2.10 -7.99
C GLY A 409 1.35 3.59 -7.73
N VAL A 410 0.86 4.39 -8.68
CA VAL A 410 0.75 5.84 -8.56
C VAL A 410 -0.72 6.21 -8.46
N MET A 411 -1.05 7.04 -7.46
CA MET A 411 -2.39 7.59 -7.24
C MET A 411 -2.30 9.12 -7.30
N SER A 412 -3.39 9.77 -7.67
CA SER A 412 -3.59 11.22 -7.52
C SER A 412 -4.80 11.48 -6.61
N PRO A 413 -5.00 12.71 -6.11
CA PRO A 413 -6.25 13.08 -5.45
C PRO A 413 -7.43 12.89 -6.41
N ALA A 414 -8.59 12.50 -5.88
CA ALA A 414 -9.79 12.34 -6.70
C ALA A 414 -10.17 13.64 -7.44
N GLY A 415 -10.70 13.49 -8.66
CA GLY A 415 -11.15 14.61 -9.49
C GLY A 415 -10.08 15.23 -10.39
N VAL A 416 -8.92 14.58 -10.55
CA VAL A 416 -7.90 15.01 -11.52
C VAL A 416 -8.50 15.05 -12.94
N PRO A 417 -8.21 16.07 -13.77
CA PRO A 417 -8.70 16.11 -15.15
C PRO A 417 -8.28 14.87 -15.93
N ARG A 418 -9.24 14.24 -16.63
CA ARG A 418 -9.00 12.99 -17.38
C ARG A 418 -7.78 13.04 -18.32
N PRO A 419 -7.54 14.11 -19.11
CA PRO A 419 -6.33 14.20 -19.95
C PRO A 419 -5.01 14.23 -19.16
N VAL A 420 -5.03 14.76 -17.93
CA VAL A 420 -3.86 14.78 -17.03
C VAL A 420 -3.60 13.38 -16.47
N ALA A 421 -4.65 12.66 -16.07
CA ALA A 421 -4.54 11.27 -15.62
C ALA A 421 -4.03 10.34 -16.75
N GLU A 422 -4.56 10.50 -17.97
CA GLU A 422 -4.12 9.74 -19.15
C GLU A 422 -2.68 10.06 -19.51
N ARG A 423 -2.26 11.34 -19.46
CA ARG A 423 -0.85 11.70 -19.70
C ARG A 423 0.07 11.10 -18.65
N LEU A 424 -0.29 11.16 -17.37
CA LEU A 424 0.49 10.54 -16.30
C LEU A 424 0.58 9.01 -16.46
N ASN A 425 -0.53 8.33 -16.76
CA ASN A 425 -0.54 6.89 -17.03
C ASN A 425 0.37 6.53 -18.22
N ALA A 426 0.33 7.30 -19.30
CA ALA A 426 1.16 7.07 -20.48
C ALA A 426 2.66 7.22 -20.18
N GLU A 427 3.05 8.22 -19.38
CA GLU A 427 4.46 8.44 -18.99
C GLU A 427 4.97 7.38 -18.00
N ILE A 428 4.13 6.95 -17.05
CA ILE A 428 4.46 5.83 -16.15
C ILE A 428 4.60 4.53 -16.95
N SER A 429 3.68 4.26 -17.87
CA SER A 429 3.73 3.09 -18.74
C SER A 429 4.95 3.10 -19.66
N LYS A 430 5.31 4.27 -20.21
CA LYS A 430 6.54 4.46 -20.99
C LYS A 430 7.79 4.21 -20.16
N ALA A 431 7.84 4.71 -18.92
CA ALA A 431 8.96 4.48 -18.00
C ALA A 431 9.11 2.98 -17.66
N LEU A 432 8.02 2.30 -17.27
CA LEU A 432 8.02 0.89 -16.86
C LEU A 432 8.36 -0.09 -18.01
N ASN A 433 8.15 0.34 -19.27
CA ASN A 433 8.51 -0.43 -20.47
C ASN A 433 9.87 -0.03 -21.07
N ALA A 434 10.58 0.96 -20.52
CA ALA A 434 11.96 1.25 -20.90
C ALA A 434 12.85 0.05 -20.52
N PRO A 435 13.62 -0.56 -21.44
CA PRO A 435 14.36 -1.80 -21.17
C PRO A 435 15.27 -1.72 -19.95
N ASP A 436 16.00 -0.61 -19.79
CA ASP A 436 16.93 -0.40 -18.68
C ASP A 436 16.23 -0.33 -17.31
N LEU A 437 15.02 0.24 -17.26
CA LEU A 437 14.23 0.23 -16.04
C LEU A 437 13.54 -1.12 -15.83
N ARG A 438 13.03 -1.76 -16.89
CA ARG A 438 12.39 -3.08 -16.81
C ARG A 438 13.36 -4.12 -16.26
N ASP A 439 14.58 -4.21 -16.80
CA ASP A 439 15.61 -5.15 -16.36
C ASP A 439 16.04 -4.86 -14.92
N LYS A 440 16.19 -3.58 -14.55
CA LYS A 440 16.49 -3.16 -13.18
C LYS A 440 15.39 -3.58 -12.19
N LEU A 441 14.12 -3.41 -12.55
CA LEU A 441 12.97 -3.82 -11.72
C LEU A 441 12.87 -5.35 -11.61
N MET A 442 13.06 -6.08 -12.70
CA MET A 442 13.08 -7.56 -12.68
C MET A 442 14.23 -8.10 -11.82
N GLY A 443 15.44 -7.52 -11.92
CA GLY A 443 16.57 -7.83 -11.05
C GLY A 443 16.36 -7.42 -9.58
N MET A 444 15.39 -6.54 -9.33
CA MET A 444 14.89 -6.17 -8.01
C MET A 444 13.72 -7.06 -7.54
N GLY A 445 13.26 -8.04 -8.31
CA GLY A 445 12.10 -8.87 -7.98
C GLY A 445 10.76 -8.13 -8.06
N MET A 446 10.72 -7.01 -8.78
CA MET A 446 9.51 -6.23 -9.10
C MET A 446 9.14 -6.48 -10.57
N GLU A 447 7.98 -7.07 -10.79
CA GLU A 447 7.43 -7.36 -12.12
C GLU A 447 6.60 -6.17 -12.60
N PRO A 448 7.01 -5.45 -13.68
CA PRO A 448 6.26 -4.30 -14.18
C PRO A 448 5.04 -4.75 -14.97
N ILE A 449 3.86 -4.35 -14.49
CA ILE A 449 2.55 -4.67 -15.09
C ILE A 449 1.87 -3.46 -15.74
N ALA A 450 2.23 -2.23 -15.35
CA ALA A 450 1.84 -0.97 -16.01
C ALA A 450 0.36 -0.88 -16.43
N LEU A 451 -0.57 -1.11 -15.49
CA LEU A 451 -2.00 -1.10 -15.78
C LEU A 451 -2.49 0.29 -16.24
N ASN A 452 -3.50 0.31 -17.11
CA ASN A 452 -4.22 1.53 -17.49
C ASN A 452 -5.13 2.03 -16.34
N LEU A 453 -5.83 3.16 -16.52
CA LEU A 453 -6.66 3.77 -15.48
C LEU A 453 -7.77 2.83 -14.98
N GLU A 454 -8.58 2.28 -15.88
CA GLU A 454 -9.72 1.42 -15.57
C GLU A 454 -9.27 0.11 -14.91
N GLN A 455 -8.22 -0.50 -15.43
CA GLN A 455 -7.59 -1.69 -14.88
C GLN A 455 -7.02 -1.42 -13.49
N SER A 456 -6.42 -0.25 -13.27
CA SER A 456 -5.86 0.15 -11.97
C SER A 456 -6.95 0.32 -10.91
N GLU A 457 -8.06 0.97 -11.24
CA GLU A 457 -9.21 1.08 -10.33
C GLU A 457 -9.82 -0.28 -9.97
N ALA A 458 -10.00 -1.15 -10.98
CA ALA A 458 -10.52 -2.49 -10.76
C ALA A 458 -9.58 -3.35 -9.90
N TYR A 459 -8.27 -3.23 -10.14
CA TYR A 459 -7.24 -3.93 -9.38
C TYR A 459 -7.21 -3.48 -7.92
N VAL A 460 -7.25 -2.16 -7.64
CA VAL A 460 -7.32 -1.62 -6.27
C VAL A 460 -8.56 -2.14 -5.52
N LYS A 461 -9.74 -2.11 -6.15
CA LYS A 461 -10.99 -2.63 -5.54
C LYS A 461 -10.87 -4.13 -5.21
N THR A 462 -10.27 -4.92 -6.10
CA THR A 462 -10.04 -6.36 -5.91
C THR A 462 -9.04 -6.63 -4.78
N GLU A 463 -7.95 -5.87 -4.71
CA GLU A 463 -6.93 -6.02 -3.67
C GLU A 463 -7.43 -5.59 -2.29
N ILE A 464 -8.29 -4.57 -2.17
CA ILE A 464 -8.95 -4.24 -0.90
C ILE A 464 -9.73 -5.44 -0.35
N ALA A 465 -10.51 -6.13 -1.20
CA ALA A 465 -11.23 -7.33 -0.79
C ALA A 465 -10.27 -8.48 -0.41
N ARG A 466 -9.22 -8.71 -1.22
CA ARG A 466 -8.21 -9.76 -0.97
C ARG A 466 -7.47 -9.55 0.36
N TRP A 467 -7.01 -8.33 0.62
CA TRP A 467 -6.28 -8.01 1.86
C TRP A 467 -7.18 -7.95 3.08
N ALA A 468 -8.46 -7.60 2.95
CA ALA A 468 -9.41 -7.69 4.06
C ALA A 468 -9.57 -9.13 4.57
N GLU A 469 -9.63 -10.12 3.67
CA GLU A 469 -9.68 -11.54 4.07
C GLU A 469 -8.33 -12.00 4.68
N VAL A 470 -7.18 -11.52 4.18
CA VAL A 470 -5.87 -11.80 4.80
C VAL A 470 -5.77 -11.21 6.23
N VAL A 471 -6.24 -9.99 6.47
CA VAL A 471 -6.30 -9.37 7.81
C VAL A 471 -7.18 -10.22 8.74
N LYS A 472 -8.34 -10.67 8.25
CA LYS A 472 -9.27 -11.53 8.99
C LYS A 472 -8.68 -12.90 9.32
N ILE A 473 -8.06 -13.58 8.35
CA ILE A 473 -7.44 -14.92 8.54
C ILE A 473 -6.23 -14.84 9.47
N SER A 474 -5.36 -13.85 9.30
CA SER A 474 -4.16 -13.68 10.15
C SER A 474 -4.49 -13.25 11.58
N GLY A 475 -5.70 -12.74 11.83
CA GLY A 475 -6.10 -12.19 13.12
C GLY A 475 -5.38 -10.89 13.49
N ALA A 476 -4.73 -10.25 12.52
CA ALA A 476 -3.93 -9.05 12.72
C ALA A 476 -4.77 -7.88 13.25
N LYS A 477 -4.18 -7.11 14.17
CA LYS A 477 -4.79 -5.94 14.79
C LYS A 477 -3.79 -4.79 14.78
N LEU A 478 -4.28 -3.58 15.07
CA LEU A 478 -3.39 -2.51 15.51
C LEU A 478 -3.01 -2.80 16.96
N ASP A 479 -1.70 -2.80 17.23
CA ASP A 479 -1.09 -3.00 18.54
C ASP A 479 -1.41 -1.83 19.51
#